data_AF-A0A833ED89-F1
#
_entry.id   AF-A0A833ED89-F1
#
_cell.length_a   1.000
_cell.length_b   1.000
_cell.length_c   1.000
_cell.angle_alpha   90.00
_cell.angle_beta   90.00
_cell.angle_gamma   90.00
#
_symmetry.space_group_name_H-M   'P 1'
#
loop_
_entity.id
_entity.type
_entity.pdbx_description
1 polymer ?
#
loop_
_entity_poly.entity_id
_entity_poly.type
_entity_poly.pdbx_seq_one_letter_code
_entity_poly.pdbx_strand_id
1 'polypeptide(L)' 'KAAVEYFKTLDDLPEEPVFVEWRNGRAVRIGRP' A
#
# COMPACT_ATOMS: atom_id res chain seq x y z
N LYS A 1 -22.84 -3.65 4.14
CA LYS A 1 -22.02 -4.52 3.28
C LYS A 1 -20.83 -3.73 2.74
N ALA A 2 -19.88 -3.37 3.61
CA ALA A 2 -18.70 -2.56 3.23
C ALA A 2 -17.44 -3.07 3.95
N ALA A 3 -17.58 -3.55 5.19
CA ALA A 3 -16.48 -4.13 5.96
C ALA A 3 -15.90 -5.42 5.35
N VAL A 4 -16.65 -6.15 4.53
CA VAL A 4 -16.23 -7.45 3.97
C VAL A 4 -15.35 -7.28 2.72
N GLU A 5 -15.42 -6.13 2.05
CA GLU A 5 -14.65 -5.90 0.80
C GLU A 5 -13.18 -5.52 1.08
N TYR A 6 -12.87 -4.94 2.25
CA TYR A 6 -11.48 -4.73 2.70
C TYR A 6 -10.75 -6.02 3.07
N PHE A 7 -11.49 -7.10 3.35
CA PHE A 7 -10.91 -8.35 3.83
C PHE A 7 -10.42 -9.26 2.69
N LYS A 8 -10.90 -9.03 1.45
CA LYS A 8 -10.51 -9.81 0.27
C LYS A 8 -9.24 -9.32 -0.43
N THR A 9 -8.66 -8.21 0.03
CA THR A 9 -7.41 -7.64 -0.52
C THR A 9 -6.20 -8.03 0.32
N LEU A 10 -6.34 -8.92 1.31
CA LEU A 10 -5.23 -9.39 2.14
C LEU A 10 -4.24 -10.26 1.36
N ASP A 11 -4.68 -10.89 0.26
CA ASP A 11 -3.81 -11.70 -0.60
C ASP A 11 -2.89 -10.83 -1.49
N ASP A 12 -3.25 -9.56 -1.72
CA ASP A 12 -2.47 -8.58 -2.49
C ASP A 12 -1.68 -7.60 -1.60
N LEU A 13 -1.70 -7.80 -0.27
CA LEU A 13 -0.88 -7.01 0.63
C LEU A 13 0.59 -7.46 0.52
N PRO A 14 1.54 -6.53 0.40
CA PRO A 14 2.94 -6.89 0.35
C PRO A 14 3.36 -7.54 1.69
N GLU A 15 4.15 -8.61 1.62
CA GLU A 15 4.68 -9.32 2.80
C GLU A 15 5.53 -8.41 3.70
N GLU A 16 6.17 -7.38 3.11
CA GLU A 16 6.92 -6.34 3.83
C GLU A 16 6.29 -4.95 3.65
N PRO A 17 6.45 -4.04 4.64
CA PRO A 17 6.03 -2.66 4.50
C PRO A 17 6.68 -1.98 3.29
N VAL A 18 5.86 -1.38 2.42
CA VAL A 18 6.32 -0.58 1.29
C VAL A 18 6.32 0.89 1.69
N PHE A 19 7.49 1.51 1.63
CA PHE A 19 7.65 2.93 1.90
C PHE A 19 7.50 3.72 0.58
N VAL A 20 6.70 4.78 0.61
CA VAL A 20 6.47 5.66 -0.53
C VAL A 20 6.59 7.12 -0.11
N GLU A 21 7.11 7.96 -1.00
CA GLU A 21 7.12 9.41 -0.87
C GLU A 21 6.24 10.05 -1.94
N TRP A 22 5.49 11.09 -1.57
CA TRP A 22 4.65 11.84 -2.50
C TRP A 22 5.47 12.91 -3.23
N ARG A 23 5.64 12.76 -4.55
CA ARG A 23 6.32 13.75 -5.41
C ARG A 23 5.41 14.18 -6.55
N ASN A 24 5.10 15.48 -6.64
CA ASN A 24 4.25 16.05 -7.69
C ASN A 24 2.92 15.28 -7.89
N GLY A 25 2.27 14.89 -6.80
CA GLY A 25 1.01 14.14 -6.81
C GLY A 25 1.13 12.66 -7.19
N ARG A 26 2.34 12.12 -7.30
CA ARG A 26 2.60 10.69 -7.56
C ARG A 26 3.28 10.05 -6.37
N ALA A 27 2.86 8.84 -6.01
CA ALA A 27 3.55 8.03 -5.03
C ALA A 27 4.79 7.38 -5.67
N VAL A 28 5.97 7.63 -5.11
CA VAL A 28 7.25 7.07 -5.55
C VAL A 28 7.75 6.12 -4.46
N ARG A 29 8.00 4.85 -4.81
CA ARG A 29 8.57 3.87 -3.86
C ARG A 29 9.96 4.30 -3.45
N ILE A 30 10.22 4.31 -2.15
CA ILE A 30 11.52 4.59 -1.57
C ILE A 30 12.06 3.33 -0.88
N GLY A 31 13.39 3.24 -0.76
CA GLY A 31 14.02 2.26 0.11
C GLY A 31 13.67 2.55 1.58
N ARG A 32 14.04 1.63 2.49
CA ARG A 32 14.00 1.93 3.92
C ARG A 32 14.71 3.27 4.18
N PRO A 33 14.21 4.11 5.11
CA PRO A 33 14.91 5.33 5.50
C PRO A 33 16.36 5.06 5.91
#